data_AF-A0CU38-F1
#
_entry.id   AF-A0CU38-F1
#
_cell.length_a   1.000
_cell.length_b   1.000
_cell.length_c   1.000
_cell.angle_alpha   90.00
_cell.angle_beta   90.00
_cell.angle_gamma   90.00
#
_symmetry.space_group_name_H-M   'P 1'
#
loop_
_entity.id
_entity.type
_entity.pdbx_description
1 polymer ?
#
loop_
_entity_poly.entity_id
_entity_poly.type
_entity_poly.pdbx_seq_one_letter_code
_entity_poly.pdbx_strand_id
1 'polypeptide(L)'
;MITNFKELPSNSQTTMEALRDLNIFDNNNEFQSSQQISIRLHSFFENAQIKTQFLKSLFKIFEIETQEEGNLLKKLKLLLFLHTILGSSVARVELSKILISKQINIQIDNTPLGKACQQYYFYLYKLASQTTFINEDVINGDILIYFALSNQCNLGISIQSLIEVVESFQTNQLIGDIVKQIYYDLQDIAIFIIKDVKSLIENQNDNKQNKLHILELYKECQVLQQKMLGFYRFNRHFSHFSQIMPPFSLIIEQHYLKDLQNNKPKIHSLKHLSKMSEEHVKFQPQTSKQRQVIKFEFVGKKQEKESPQFSFSN
;
A
#
# COMPACT_ATOMS: atom_id res chain seq x y z
N MET A 1 -3.02 -18.57 33.07
CA MET A 1 -3.27 -17.27 33.71
C MET A 1 -4.29 -16.53 32.85
N ILE A 2 -5.41 -16.15 33.46
CA ILE A 2 -6.53 -15.46 32.80
C ILE A 2 -6.19 -13.96 32.83
N THR A 3 -5.91 -13.36 31.68
CA THR A 3 -5.85 -11.89 31.58
C THR A 3 -7.26 -11.33 31.58
N ASN A 4 -7.49 -10.38 32.48
CA ASN A 4 -8.74 -9.66 32.66
C ASN A 4 -9.11 -8.88 31.39
N PHE A 5 -9.91 -9.48 30.51
CA PHE A 5 -10.56 -8.76 29.43
C PHE A 5 -11.68 -7.90 30.04
N LYS A 6 -11.44 -6.59 30.15
CA LYS A 6 -12.47 -5.60 30.45
C LYS A 6 -13.67 -5.83 29.54
N GLU A 7 -14.87 -5.81 30.13
CA GLU A 7 -16.18 -6.10 29.52
C GLU A 7 -16.29 -5.63 28.08
N LEU A 8 -16.07 -6.57 27.16
CA LEU A 8 -16.39 -6.39 25.75
C LEU A 8 -17.89 -6.71 25.57
N PRO A 9 -18.62 -5.98 24.72
CA PRO A 9 -20.05 -6.23 24.46
C PRO A 9 -20.26 -7.69 24.02
N SER A 10 -21.41 -8.30 24.35
CA SER A 10 -21.71 -9.74 24.20
C SER A 10 -21.25 -10.39 22.88
N ASN A 11 -21.30 -9.67 21.76
CA ASN A 11 -20.90 -10.19 20.44
C ASN A 11 -19.37 -10.29 20.24
N SER A 12 -18.59 -9.70 21.14
CA SER A 12 -17.13 -9.78 21.12
C SER A 12 -16.63 -11.10 21.67
N GLN A 13 -17.42 -11.81 22.48
CA GLN A 13 -17.02 -13.11 23.02
C GLN A 13 -16.87 -14.15 21.92
N THR A 14 -17.83 -14.24 21.00
CA THR A 14 -17.75 -15.11 19.81
C THR A 14 -16.60 -14.73 18.88
N THR A 15 -16.30 -13.43 18.78
CA THR A 15 -15.14 -12.95 18.01
C THR A 15 -13.83 -13.37 18.69
N MET A 16 -13.72 -13.22 20.01
CA MET A 16 -12.57 -13.64 20.79
C MET A 16 -12.35 -15.14 20.73
N GLU A 17 -13.42 -15.94 20.78
CA GLU A 17 -13.37 -17.39 20.59
C GLU A 17 -12.83 -17.73 19.19
N ALA A 18 -13.36 -17.10 18.14
CA ALA A 18 -12.85 -17.29 16.78
C ALA A 18 -11.37 -16.91 16.65
N LEU A 19 -10.92 -15.81 17.27
CA LEU A 19 -9.50 -15.42 17.26
C LEU A 19 -8.61 -16.38 18.05
N ARG A 20 -9.11 -16.95 19.15
CA ARG A 20 -8.40 -17.99 19.92
C ARG A 20 -8.25 -19.27 19.11
N ASP A 21 -9.31 -19.71 18.45
CA ASP A 21 -9.27 -20.89 17.57
C ASP A 21 -8.31 -20.71 16.39
N LEU A 22 -8.07 -19.45 15.99
CA LEU A 22 -7.11 -19.08 14.96
C LEU A 22 -5.68 -18.91 15.48
N ASN A 23 -5.40 -19.28 16.73
CA ASN A 23 -4.11 -19.13 17.41
C ASN A 23 -3.56 -17.68 17.41
N ILE A 24 -4.44 -16.67 17.32
CA ILE A 24 -4.05 -15.26 17.26
C ILE A 24 -3.44 -14.78 18.59
N PHE A 25 -3.99 -15.26 19.70
CA PHE A 25 -3.55 -14.88 21.05
C PHE A 25 -2.51 -15.82 21.66
N ASP A 26 -2.09 -16.84 20.90
CA ASP A 26 -0.98 -17.70 21.29
C ASP A 26 0.35 -16.94 21.14
N ASN A 27 1.30 -17.19 22.03
CA ASN A 27 2.62 -16.57 22.05
C ASN A 27 3.64 -17.30 21.14
N ASN A 28 3.28 -18.43 20.54
CA ASN A 28 4.11 -19.09 19.53
C ASN A 28 4.13 -18.32 18.18
N ASN A 29 5.03 -18.71 17.28
CA ASN A 29 5.11 -18.14 15.93
C ASN A 29 4.10 -18.77 14.95
N GLU A 30 3.16 -19.58 15.42
CA GLU A 30 2.21 -20.29 14.56
C GLU A 30 1.05 -19.37 14.17
N PHE A 31 0.79 -19.30 12.88
CA PHE A 31 -0.38 -18.65 12.32
C PHE A 31 -1.14 -19.66 11.45
N GLN A 32 -2.46 -19.69 11.56
CA GLN A 32 -3.29 -20.62 10.79
C GLN A 32 -3.26 -20.27 9.29
N SER A 33 -3.37 -21.29 8.43
CA SER A 33 -3.37 -21.05 6.98
C SER A 33 -4.57 -20.22 6.53
N SER A 34 -4.42 -19.48 5.42
CA SER A 34 -5.51 -18.67 4.86
C SER A 34 -6.77 -19.48 4.53
N GLN A 35 -6.63 -20.76 4.17
CA GLN A 35 -7.76 -21.66 3.93
C GLN A 35 -8.52 -21.97 5.23
N GLN A 36 -7.81 -22.31 6.31
CA GLN A 36 -8.43 -22.55 7.61
C GLN A 36 -9.10 -21.29 8.16
N ILE A 37 -8.44 -20.13 7.99
CA ILE A 37 -9.04 -18.83 8.31
C ILE A 37 -10.33 -18.62 7.52
N SER A 38 -10.32 -18.84 6.20
CA SER A 38 -11.51 -18.68 5.35
C SER A 38 -12.66 -19.59 5.81
N ILE A 39 -12.37 -20.84 6.16
CA ILE A 39 -13.37 -21.77 6.69
C ILE A 39 -13.96 -21.24 8.00
N ARG A 40 -13.09 -20.76 8.92
CA ARG A 40 -13.55 -20.24 10.22
C ARG A 40 -14.39 -18.96 10.09
N LEU A 41 -14.10 -18.13 9.09
CA LEU A 41 -14.79 -16.86 8.88
C LEU A 41 -16.07 -16.97 8.05
N HIS A 42 -16.30 -18.10 7.39
CA HIS A 42 -17.43 -18.27 6.47
C HIS A 42 -18.77 -17.86 7.10
N SER A 43 -19.09 -18.43 8.27
CA SER A 43 -20.35 -18.18 8.98
C SER A 43 -20.54 -16.72 9.41
N PHE A 44 -19.46 -16.00 9.71
CA PHE A 44 -19.53 -14.58 10.05
C PHE A 44 -19.83 -13.71 8.84
N PHE A 45 -19.54 -14.19 7.63
CA PHE A 45 -19.65 -13.41 6.40
C PHE A 45 -20.87 -13.76 5.54
N GLU A 46 -21.58 -14.85 5.85
CA GLU A 46 -22.84 -15.22 5.20
C GLU A 46 -23.93 -14.15 5.31
N ASN A 47 -23.99 -13.45 6.45
CA ASN A 47 -24.99 -12.44 6.73
C ASN A 47 -24.36 -11.04 6.87
N ALA A 48 -24.89 -10.04 6.16
CA ALA A 48 -24.34 -8.68 6.14
C ALA A 48 -24.33 -7.99 7.53
N GLN A 49 -25.33 -8.24 8.38
CA GLN A 49 -25.39 -7.71 9.74
C GLN A 49 -24.33 -8.37 10.63
N ILE A 50 -24.25 -9.71 10.58
CA ILE A 50 -23.25 -10.48 11.33
C ILE A 50 -21.84 -10.08 10.91
N LYS A 51 -21.58 -9.96 9.61
CA LYS A 51 -20.31 -9.50 9.04
C LYS A 51 -19.91 -8.15 9.61
N THR A 52 -20.82 -7.18 9.57
CA THR A 52 -20.56 -5.83 10.08
C THR A 52 -20.26 -5.84 11.58
N GLN A 53 -20.99 -6.64 12.36
CA GLN A 53 -20.77 -6.76 13.81
C GLN A 53 -19.44 -7.45 14.14
N PHE A 54 -19.10 -8.51 13.41
CA PHE A 54 -17.83 -9.20 13.53
C PHE A 54 -16.67 -8.26 13.24
N LEU A 55 -16.69 -7.55 12.10
CA LEU A 55 -15.62 -6.63 11.71
C LEU A 55 -15.45 -5.48 12.71
N LYS A 56 -16.55 -4.93 13.25
CA LYS A 56 -16.48 -3.91 14.31
C LYS A 56 -15.87 -4.46 15.60
N SER A 57 -16.24 -5.68 15.98
CA SER A 57 -15.73 -6.33 17.19
C SER A 57 -14.25 -6.69 17.04
N LEU A 58 -13.87 -7.25 15.91
CA LEU A 58 -12.48 -7.52 15.52
C LEU A 58 -11.64 -6.26 15.59
N PHE A 59 -12.14 -5.16 15.01
CA PHE A 59 -11.39 -3.92 14.99
C PHE A 59 -11.24 -3.29 16.38
N LYS A 60 -12.26 -3.40 17.24
CA LYS A 60 -12.16 -2.98 18.64
C LYS A 60 -11.09 -3.78 19.39
N ILE A 61 -11.01 -5.09 19.15
CA ILE A 61 -9.97 -5.95 19.73
C ILE A 61 -8.59 -5.54 19.21
N PHE A 62 -8.46 -5.31 17.90
CA PHE A 62 -7.21 -4.81 17.30
C PHE A 62 -6.78 -3.47 17.90
N GLU A 63 -7.71 -2.52 18.09
CA GLU A 63 -7.45 -1.23 18.73
C GLU A 63 -6.92 -1.40 20.16
N ILE A 64 -7.52 -2.29 20.96
CA ILE A 64 -7.05 -2.56 22.33
C ILE A 64 -5.63 -3.15 22.30
N GLU A 65 -5.42 -4.25 21.57
CA GLU A 65 -4.16 -5.00 21.56
C GLU A 65 -3.00 -4.20 20.95
N THR A 66 -3.28 -3.27 20.04
CA THR A 66 -2.26 -2.41 19.43
C THR A 66 -1.82 -1.26 20.34
N GLN A 67 -2.63 -0.88 21.34
CA GLN A 67 -2.26 0.12 22.34
C GLN A 67 -1.56 -0.49 23.57
N GLU A 68 -1.67 -1.80 23.80
CA GLU A 68 -0.97 -2.45 24.90
C GLU A 68 0.55 -2.46 24.69
N GLU A 69 1.31 -2.26 25.76
CA GLU A 69 2.77 -2.31 25.72
C GLU A 69 3.25 -3.77 25.60
N GLY A 70 4.20 -4.04 24.70
CA GLY A 70 4.71 -5.40 24.43
C GLY A 70 3.87 -6.24 23.46
N ASN A 71 4.03 -7.57 23.52
CA ASN A 71 3.34 -8.59 22.71
C ASN A 71 3.37 -8.37 21.19
N LEU A 72 4.53 -8.03 20.61
CA LEU A 72 4.70 -7.82 19.17
C LEU A 72 4.20 -9.00 18.30
N LEU A 73 4.34 -10.24 18.78
CA LEU A 73 3.86 -11.43 18.05
C LEU A 73 2.34 -11.40 17.85
N LYS A 74 1.57 -11.06 18.89
CA LYS A 74 0.10 -10.94 18.79
C LYS A 74 -0.29 -9.82 17.84
N LYS A 75 0.40 -8.68 17.89
CA LYS A 75 0.18 -7.55 16.98
C LYS A 75 0.43 -7.97 15.52
N LEU A 76 1.53 -8.67 15.25
CA LEU A 76 1.84 -9.20 13.92
C LEU A 76 0.81 -10.23 13.44
N LYS A 77 0.37 -11.15 14.31
CA LYS A 77 -0.70 -12.12 13.98
C LYS A 77 -2.02 -11.40 13.65
N LEU A 78 -2.41 -10.40 14.44
CA LEU A 78 -3.59 -9.58 14.16
C LEU A 78 -3.46 -8.83 12.83
N LEU A 79 -2.30 -8.23 12.55
CA LEU A 79 -2.05 -7.57 11.27
C LEU A 79 -2.11 -8.54 10.09
N LEU A 80 -1.52 -9.74 10.22
CA LEU A 80 -1.59 -10.78 9.20
C LEU A 80 -3.03 -11.28 8.97
N PHE A 81 -3.82 -11.36 10.05
CA PHE A 81 -5.24 -11.68 9.96
C PHE A 81 -6.04 -10.58 9.25
N LEU A 82 -5.80 -9.31 9.58
CA LEU A 82 -6.38 -8.17 8.86
C LEU A 82 -5.98 -8.18 7.39
N HIS A 83 -4.72 -8.48 7.07
CA HIS A 83 -4.24 -8.63 5.69
C HIS A 83 -5.00 -9.73 4.95
N THR A 84 -5.20 -10.89 5.58
CA THR A 84 -5.98 -11.99 5.00
C THR A 84 -7.41 -11.56 4.67
N ILE A 85 -8.07 -10.80 5.56
CA ILE A 85 -9.42 -10.27 5.31
C ILE A 85 -9.41 -9.21 4.20
N LEU A 86 -8.42 -8.30 4.19
CA LEU A 86 -8.26 -7.32 3.10
C LEU A 86 -7.99 -8.02 1.75
N GLY A 87 -7.27 -9.14 1.73
CA GLY A 87 -7.09 -9.96 0.53
C GLY A 87 -8.38 -10.61 0.03
N SER A 88 -9.37 -10.84 0.91
CA SER A 88 -10.65 -11.46 0.53
C SER A 88 -11.55 -10.55 -0.32
N SER A 89 -12.48 -11.10 -1.09
CA SER A 89 -13.52 -10.33 -1.80
C SER A 89 -14.74 -9.99 -0.91
N VAL A 90 -14.88 -10.68 0.23
CA VAL A 90 -16.14 -10.74 0.98
C VAL A 90 -16.30 -9.61 1.99
N ALA A 91 -15.20 -9.22 2.65
CA ALA A 91 -15.20 -8.26 3.75
C ALA A 91 -14.23 -7.09 3.56
N ARG A 92 -13.49 -7.06 2.44
CA ARG A 92 -12.46 -6.05 2.17
C ARG A 92 -12.98 -4.62 2.19
N VAL A 93 -14.13 -4.35 1.57
CA VAL A 93 -14.68 -2.99 1.46
C VAL A 93 -15.06 -2.45 2.83
N GLU A 94 -15.79 -3.23 3.62
CA GLU A 94 -16.22 -2.84 4.96
C GLU A 94 -15.05 -2.69 5.92
N LEU A 95 -14.07 -3.62 5.89
CA LEU A 95 -12.87 -3.51 6.70
C LEU A 95 -12.04 -2.26 6.32
N SER A 96 -11.92 -1.98 5.02
CA SER A 96 -11.18 -0.80 4.54
C SER A 96 -11.78 0.50 5.07
N LYS A 97 -13.11 0.64 5.03
CA LYS A 97 -13.82 1.79 5.58
C LYS A 97 -13.55 1.97 7.08
N ILE A 98 -13.53 0.87 7.85
CA ILE A 98 -13.24 0.91 9.28
C ILE A 98 -11.79 1.37 9.52
N LEU A 99 -10.80 0.77 8.84
CA LEU A 99 -9.38 1.10 8.98
C LEU A 99 -9.09 2.58 8.71
N ILE A 100 -9.64 3.12 7.62
CA ILE A 100 -9.44 4.52 7.21
C ILE A 100 -10.06 5.49 8.23
N SER A 101 -11.24 5.15 8.75
CA SER A 101 -11.99 6.03 9.67
C SER A 101 -11.34 6.21 11.05
N LYS A 102 -10.46 5.29 11.46
CA LYS A 102 -9.99 5.18 12.84
C LYS A 102 -8.54 5.59 13.08
N GLN A 103 -7.65 5.45 12.09
CA GLN A 103 -6.22 5.81 12.16
C GLN A 103 -5.56 5.46 13.51
N ILE A 104 -5.12 4.21 13.66
CA ILE A 104 -4.55 3.71 14.91
C ILE A 104 -3.04 3.94 14.90
N ASN A 105 -2.48 4.39 16.03
CA ASN A 105 -1.03 4.40 16.24
C ASN A 105 -0.62 3.14 17.01
N ILE A 106 0.05 2.19 16.36
CA ILE A 106 0.48 0.96 17.03
C ILE A 106 1.65 1.26 17.97
N GLN A 107 1.50 0.93 19.24
CA GLN A 107 2.59 1.00 20.21
C GLN A 107 3.61 -0.11 19.90
N ILE A 108 4.86 0.26 19.66
CA ILE A 108 5.95 -0.66 19.32
C ILE A 108 7.19 -0.37 20.17
N ASP A 109 7.98 -1.40 20.43
CA ASP A 109 9.34 -1.22 20.92
C ASP A 109 10.23 -0.74 19.76
N ASN A 110 11.27 0.05 20.04
CA ASN A 110 12.19 0.59 19.01
C ASN A 110 13.20 -0.48 18.49
N THR A 111 12.71 -1.69 18.23
CA THR A 111 13.46 -2.81 17.64
C THR A 111 13.19 -2.89 16.13
N PRO A 112 14.03 -3.59 15.35
CA PRO A 112 13.74 -3.79 13.92
C PRO A 112 12.39 -4.46 13.66
N LEU A 113 12.03 -5.46 14.48
CA LEU A 113 10.74 -6.14 14.39
C LEU A 113 9.57 -5.20 14.75
N GLY A 114 9.74 -4.34 15.76
CA GLY A 114 8.76 -3.31 16.10
C GLY A 114 8.54 -2.34 14.94
N LYS A 115 9.62 -1.83 14.33
CA LYS A 115 9.54 -0.97 13.14
C LYS A 115 8.87 -1.67 11.96
N ALA A 116 9.19 -2.95 11.73
CA ALA A 116 8.54 -3.76 10.69
C ALA A 116 7.03 -3.90 10.96
N CYS A 117 6.63 -4.14 12.21
CA CYS A 117 5.21 -4.19 12.62
C CYS A 117 4.48 -2.87 12.32
N GLN A 118 5.08 -1.72 12.64
CA GLN A 118 4.49 -0.41 12.37
C GLN A 118 4.39 -0.12 10.87
N GLN A 119 5.45 -0.42 10.10
CA GLN A 119 5.43 -0.27 8.64
C GLN A 119 4.42 -1.21 7.99
N TYR A 120 4.27 -2.42 8.50
CA TYR A 120 3.27 -3.36 7.99
C TYR A 120 1.84 -2.87 8.21
N TYR A 121 1.54 -2.29 9.37
CA TYR A 121 0.25 -1.62 9.55
C TYR A 121 0.04 -0.45 8.58
N PHE A 122 1.06 0.39 8.40
CA PHE A 122 0.96 1.50 7.45
C PHE A 122 0.72 1.01 6.01
N TYR A 123 1.37 -0.09 5.62
CA TYR A 123 1.13 -0.79 4.37
C TYR A 123 -0.34 -1.23 4.22
N LEU A 124 -0.92 -1.88 5.24
CA LEU A 124 -2.33 -2.30 5.23
C LEU A 124 -3.32 -1.12 5.20
N TYR A 125 -3.00 -0.04 5.92
CA TYR A 125 -3.79 1.19 5.87
C TYR A 125 -3.83 1.80 4.46
N LYS A 126 -2.69 1.79 3.76
CA LYS A 126 -2.59 2.26 2.38
C LYS A 126 -3.32 1.34 1.40
N LEU A 127 -3.21 0.03 1.59
CA LEU A 127 -3.95 -0.98 0.81
C LEU A 127 -5.48 -0.78 0.94
N ALA A 128 -5.96 -0.54 2.17
CA ALA A 128 -7.36 -0.23 2.43
C ALA A 128 -7.80 1.07 1.75
N SER A 129 -6.98 2.12 1.84
CA SER A 129 -7.25 3.43 1.21
C SER A 129 -7.36 3.32 -0.31
N GLN A 130 -6.51 2.50 -0.93
CA GLN A 130 -6.57 2.23 -2.37
C GLN A 130 -7.84 1.47 -2.75
N THR A 131 -8.23 0.49 -1.95
CA THR A 131 -9.47 -0.25 -2.20
C THR A 131 -10.70 0.66 -2.20
N THR A 132 -10.79 1.61 -1.26
CA THR A 132 -11.90 2.58 -1.27
C THR A 132 -11.83 3.53 -2.45
N PHE A 133 -10.63 3.99 -2.80
CA PHE A 133 -10.41 4.91 -3.91
C PHE A 133 -10.76 4.29 -5.27
N ILE A 134 -10.44 3.01 -5.47
CA ILE A 134 -10.74 2.25 -6.70
C ILE A 134 -12.24 1.93 -6.81
N ASN A 135 -12.90 1.59 -5.69
CA ASN A 135 -14.32 1.22 -5.69
C ASN A 135 -15.29 2.40 -5.78
N GLU A 136 -14.85 3.63 -5.53
CA GLU A 136 -15.71 4.82 -5.60
C GLU A 136 -15.87 5.40 -7.03
N ASP A 137 -15.65 4.57 -8.07
CA ASP A 137 -15.81 4.93 -9.50
C ASP A 137 -14.98 6.15 -9.97
N VAL A 138 -13.98 6.57 -9.20
CA VAL A 138 -13.28 7.83 -9.46
C VAL A 138 -12.36 7.74 -10.69
N ILE A 139 -11.88 6.56 -11.08
CA ILE A 139 -10.74 6.50 -12.02
C ILE A 139 -10.84 5.33 -13.00
N ASN A 140 -11.50 5.57 -14.12
CA ASN A 140 -11.09 4.93 -15.38
C ASN A 140 -10.14 5.89 -16.10
N GLY A 141 -8.83 5.58 -16.09
CA GLY A 141 -7.83 6.25 -16.95
C GLY A 141 -6.99 7.36 -16.34
N ASP A 142 -7.06 7.61 -15.03
CA ASP A 142 -6.17 8.57 -14.37
C ASP A 142 -4.83 7.91 -14.03
N ILE A 143 -3.78 8.43 -14.67
CA ILE A 143 -2.39 8.04 -14.53
C ILE A 143 -1.94 8.00 -13.05
N LEU A 144 -2.59 8.78 -12.17
CA LEU A 144 -2.33 8.80 -10.74
C LEU A 144 -2.49 7.42 -10.05
N ILE A 145 -3.33 6.52 -10.59
CA ILE A 145 -3.51 5.19 -10.01
C ILE A 145 -2.21 4.38 -10.02
N TYR A 146 -1.43 4.47 -11.10
CA TYR A 146 -0.16 3.72 -11.21
C TYR A 146 0.89 4.23 -10.24
N PHE A 147 0.93 5.54 -9.97
CA PHE A 147 1.83 6.10 -8.96
C PHE A 147 1.42 5.68 -7.55
N ALA A 148 0.12 5.65 -7.25
CA ALA A 148 -0.38 5.15 -5.98
C ALA A 148 -0.02 3.66 -5.78
N LEU A 149 -0.22 2.85 -6.81
CA LEU A 149 0.12 1.42 -6.80
C LEU A 149 1.64 1.17 -6.73
N SER A 150 2.46 1.94 -7.46
CA SER A 150 3.93 1.87 -7.33
C SER A 150 4.39 2.21 -5.92
N ASN A 151 3.77 3.21 -5.29
CA ASN A 151 4.02 3.54 -3.89
C ASN A 151 3.64 2.40 -2.93
N GLN A 152 2.57 1.65 -3.20
CA GLN A 152 2.24 0.45 -2.41
C GLN A 152 3.37 -0.58 -2.49
N CYS A 153 3.92 -0.82 -3.69
CA CYS A 153 5.07 -1.69 -3.84
C CYS A 153 6.29 -1.18 -3.09
N ASN A 154 6.59 0.12 -3.18
CA ASN A 154 7.70 0.73 -2.44
C ASN A 154 7.57 0.53 -0.91
N LEU A 155 6.36 0.60 -0.37
CA LEU A 155 6.10 0.31 1.06
C LEU A 155 6.29 -1.16 1.39
N GLY A 156 5.81 -2.09 0.56
CA GLY A 156 6.04 -3.53 0.78
C GLY A 156 7.53 -3.88 0.73
N ILE A 157 8.28 -3.28 -0.20
CA ILE A 157 9.73 -3.47 -0.34
C ILE A 157 10.50 -2.83 0.83
N SER A 158 10.03 -1.72 1.41
CA SER A 158 10.71 -1.13 2.56
C SER A 158 10.62 -2.01 3.81
N ILE A 159 9.50 -2.73 3.99
CA ILE A 159 9.31 -3.69 5.09
C ILE A 159 10.38 -4.79 5.06
N GLN A 160 10.75 -5.27 3.86
CA GLN A 160 11.83 -6.26 3.71
C GLN A 160 13.12 -5.80 4.39
N SER A 161 13.55 -4.55 4.18
CA SER A 161 14.83 -4.07 4.73
C SER A 161 14.84 -4.06 6.27
N LEU A 162 13.66 -3.91 6.89
CA LEU A 162 13.47 -4.02 8.34
C LEU A 162 13.45 -5.48 8.81
N ILE A 163 12.89 -6.39 8.02
CA ILE A 163 12.82 -7.83 8.34
C ILE A 163 14.19 -8.49 8.21
N GLU A 164 14.99 -8.11 7.21
CA GLU A 164 16.31 -8.71 6.92
C GLU A 164 17.30 -8.59 8.09
N VAL A 165 17.13 -7.57 8.93
CA VAL A 165 17.96 -7.34 10.13
C VAL A 165 17.38 -7.96 11.40
N VAL A 166 16.22 -8.64 11.35
CA VAL A 166 15.65 -9.37 12.48
C VAL A 166 16.38 -10.71 12.63
N GLU A 167 16.85 -11.00 13.85
CA GLU A 167 17.46 -12.30 14.15
C GLU A 167 16.50 -13.45 13.83
N SER A 168 17.01 -14.52 13.21
CA SER A 168 16.23 -15.71 12.85
C SER A 168 15.05 -15.47 11.89
N PHE A 169 15.03 -14.35 11.13
CA PHE A 169 13.93 -14.02 10.22
C PHE A 169 13.59 -15.16 9.23
N GLN A 170 14.61 -15.90 8.76
CA GLN A 170 14.47 -16.99 7.80
C GLN A 170 13.71 -18.20 8.36
N THR A 171 13.81 -18.42 9.67
CA THR A 171 13.18 -19.55 10.38
C THR A 171 11.91 -19.14 11.11
N ASN A 172 11.59 -17.85 11.16
CA ASN A 172 10.38 -17.35 11.79
C ASN A 172 9.18 -17.51 10.84
N GLN A 173 8.32 -18.49 11.15
CA GLN A 173 7.15 -18.82 10.34
C GLN A 173 6.20 -17.64 10.15
N LEU A 174 5.91 -16.87 11.21
CA LEU A 174 5.03 -15.71 11.16
C LEU A 174 5.57 -14.62 10.23
N ILE A 175 6.88 -14.35 10.29
CA ILE A 175 7.55 -13.43 9.35
C ILE A 175 7.44 -13.96 7.93
N GLY A 176 7.68 -15.26 7.72
CA GLY A 176 7.52 -15.91 6.42
C GLY A 176 6.12 -15.73 5.83
N ASP A 177 5.07 -15.92 6.65
CA ASP A 177 3.68 -15.75 6.20
C ASP A 177 3.33 -14.29 5.90
N ILE A 178 3.88 -13.32 6.64
CA ILE A 178 3.74 -11.89 6.33
C ILE A 178 4.40 -11.55 5.00
N VAL A 179 5.66 -11.99 4.82
CA VAL A 179 6.41 -11.78 3.58
C VAL A 179 5.68 -12.43 2.40
N LYS A 180 5.10 -13.61 2.60
CA LYS A 180 4.25 -14.30 1.61
C LYS A 180 3.03 -13.50 1.17
N GLN A 181 2.30 -12.89 2.09
CA GLN A 181 1.14 -12.06 1.71
C GLN A 181 1.59 -10.81 0.95
N ILE A 182 2.60 -10.09 1.46
CA ILE A 182 3.18 -8.91 0.78
C ILE A 182 3.70 -9.30 -0.61
N TYR A 183 4.30 -10.48 -0.74
CA TYR A 183 4.82 -10.98 -2.00
C TYR A 183 3.74 -11.07 -3.09
N TYR A 184 2.60 -11.69 -2.78
CA TYR A 184 1.53 -11.86 -3.76
C TYR A 184 0.89 -10.51 -4.15
N ASP A 185 0.64 -9.63 -3.18
CA ASP A 185 0.14 -8.28 -3.45
C ASP A 185 1.06 -7.52 -4.42
N LEU A 186 2.36 -7.47 -4.11
CA LEU A 186 3.33 -6.73 -4.89
C LEU A 186 3.50 -7.31 -6.30
N GLN A 187 3.44 -8.64 -6.41
CA GLN A 187 3.49 -9.32 -7.70
C GLN A 187 2.29 -8.94 -8.58
N ASP A 188 1.08 -9.01 -8.03
CA ASP A 188 -0.15 -8.69 -8.76
C ASP A 188 -0.18 -7.22 -9.18
N ILE A 189 0.19 -6.31 -8.26
CA ILE A 189 0.28 -4.88 -8.53
C ILE A 189 1.32 -4.58 -9.62
N ALA A 190 2.53 -5.15 -9.52
CA ALA A 190 3.59 -4.92 -10.50
C ALA A 190 3.20 -5.44 -11.89
N ILE A 191 2.57 -6.62 -11.98
CA ILE A 191 2.08 -7.18 -13.25
C ILE A 191 1.02 -6.26 -13.86
N PHE A 192 0.08 -5.77 -13.05
CA PHE A 192 -0.96 -4.84 -13.50
C PHE A 192 -0.35 -3.57 -14.08
N ILE A 193 0.51 -2.89 -13.33
CA ILE A 193 1.19 -1.65 -13.78
C ILE A 193 1.95 -1.89 -15.09
N ILE A 194 2.76 -2.95 -15.17
CA ILE A 194 3.61 -3.23 -16.34
C ILE A 194 2.75 -3.49 -17.59
N LYS A 195 1.70 -4.31 -17.47
CA LYS A 195 0.82 -4.64 -18.60
C LYS A 195 0.07 -3.41 -19.10
N ASP A 196 -0.46 -2.61 -18.19
CA ASP A 196 -1.31 -1.48 -18.54
C ASP A 196 -0.49 -0.31 -19.09
N VAL A 197 0.65 0.00 -18.48
CA VAL A 197 1.58 1.03 -19.01
C VAL A 197 2.12 0.62 -20.39
N LYS A 198 2.39 -0.67 -20.63
CA LYS A 198 2.72 -1.15 -21.97
C LYS A 198 1.61 -0.83 -22.98
N SER A 199 0.37 -1.18 -22.65
CA SER A 199 -0.80 -0.89 -23.49
C SER A 199 -0.96 0.61 -23.76
N LEU A 200 -0.79 1.45 -22.74
CA LEU A 200 -0.86 2.91 -22.88
C LEU A 200 0.21 3.48 -23.83
N ILE A 201 1.41 2.89 -23.81
CA ILE A 201 2.51 3.28 -24.70
C ILE A 201 2.27 2.80 -26.13
N GLU A 202 1.73 1.60 -26.32
CA GLU A 202 1.47 1.02 -27.64
C GLU A 202 0.24 1.66 -28.33
N ASN A 203 -0.75 2.12 -27.56
CA ASN A 203 -2.03 2.64 -28.06
C ASN A 203 -2.18 4.17 -27.96
N GLN A 204 -1.08 4.92 -28.06
CA GLN A 204 -1.09 6.37 -27.80
C GLN A 204 -2.05 7.19 -28.66
N ASN A 205 -2.76 8.13 -28.02
CA ASN A 205 -3.42 9.25 -28.67
C ASN A 205 -2.48 10.46 -28.79
N ASP A 206 -2.63 11.27 -29.84
CA ASP A 206 -1.70 12.34 -30.23
C ASP A 206 -1.65 13.58 -29.30
N ASN A 207 -2.18 13.47 -28.08
CA ASN A 207 -2.15 14.55 -27.11
C ASN A 207 -0.77 14.68 -26.43
N LYS A 208 -0.12 15.83 -26.65
CA LYS A 208 1.21 16.17 -26.11
C LYS A 208 1.33 16.05 -24.58
N GLN A 209 0.32 16.46 -23.82
CA GLN A 209 0.35 16.37 -22.35
C GLN A 209 0.27 14.91 -21.88
N ASN A 210 -0.53 14.08 -22.54
CA ASN A 210 -0.58 12.64 -22.25
C ASN A 210 0.75 11.95 -22.54
N LYS A 211 1.47 12.32 -23.61
CA LYS A 211 2.78 11.75 -23.94
C LYS A 211 3.84 11.99 -22.83
N LEU A 212 3.85 13.17 -22.20
CA LEU A 212 4.77 13.45 -21.09
C LEU A 212 4.46 12.61 -19.85
N HIS A 213 3.19 12.52 -19.45
CA HIS A 213 2.81 11.69 -18.30
C HIS A 213 3.06 10.20 -18.53
N ILE A 214 2.83 9.69 -19.76
CA ILE A 214 3.15 8.31 -20.14
C ILE A 214 4.67 8.05 -20.06
N LEU A 215 5.51 9.02 -20.43
CA LEU A 215 6.97 8.91 -20.25
C LEU A 215 7.40 8.87 -18.79
N GLU A 216 6.76 9.64 -17.93
CA GLU A 216 7.01 9.61 -16.48
C GLU A 216 6.61 8.25 -15.89
N LEU A 217 5.45 7.72 -16.28
CA LEU A 217 5.03 6.37 -15.92
C LEU A 217 6.01 5.30 -16.39
N TYR A 218 6.52 5.41 -17.61
CA TYR A 218 7.51 4.46 -18.11
C TYR A 218 8.79 4.44 -17.25
N LYS A 219 9.28 5.62 -16.84
CA LYS A 219 10.44 5.73 -15.94
C LYS A 219 10.14 5.12 -14.57
N GLU A 220 8.97 5.40 -14.01
CA GLU A 220 8.53 4.81 -12.74
C GLU A 220 8.45 3.28 -12.83
N CYS A 221 7.91 2.73 -13.92
CA CYS A 221 7.90 1.30 -14.19
C CYS A 221 9.30 0.68 -14.23
N GLN A 222 10.27 1.34 -14.87
CA GLN A 222 11.66 0.86 -14.91
C GLN A 222 12.27 0.82 -13.51
N VAL A 223 12.06 1.85 -12.70
CA VAL A 223 12.53 1.90 -11.31
C VAL A 223 11.87 0.81 -10.48
N LEU A 224 10.54 0.64 -10.61
CA LEU A 224 9.79 -0.39 -9.92
C LEU A 224 10.31 -1.79 -10.28
N GLN A 225 10.60 -2.07 -11.55
CA GLN A 225 11.17 -3.35 -11.98
C GLN A 225 12.50 -3.66 -11.30
N GLN A 226 13.40 -2.69 -11.20
CA GLN A 226 14.69 -2.88 -10.52
C GLN A 226 14.50 -3.18 -9.02
N LYS A 227 13.60 -2.45 -8.37
CA LYS A 227 13.27 -2.70 -6.95
C LYS A 227 12.64 -4.06 -6.74
N MET A 228 11.71 -4.44 -7.61
CA MET A 228 11.07 -5.75 -7.58
C MET A 228 12.09 -6.88 -7.76
N LEU A 229 13.09 -6.75 -8.63
CA LEU A 229 14.17 -7.73 -8.74
C LEU A 229 14.93 -7.92 -7.41
N GLY A 230 15.20 -6.84 -6.68
CA GLY A 230 15.76 -6.90 -5.33
C GLY A 230 14.84 -7.64 -4.36
N PHE A 231 13.54 -7.34 -4.44
CA PHE A 231 12.51 -8.01 -3.63
C PHE A 231 12.45 -9.52 -3.90
N TYR A 232 12.41 -9.96 -5.16
CA TYR A 232 12.42 -11.38 -5.51
C TYR A 232 13.65 -12.12 -5.00
N ARG A 233 14.83 -11.47 -5.02
CA ARG A 233 16.06 -12.07 -4.49
C ARG A 233 15.98 -12.32 -2.99
N PHE A 234 15.47 -11.36 -2.23
CA PHE A 234 15.29 -11.51 -0.79
C PHE A 234 14.29 -12.62 -0.45
N ASN A 235 13.18 -12.71 -1.17
CA ASN A 235 12.18 -13.74 -0.89
C ASN A 235 12.76 -15.17 -1.02
N ARG A 236 13.85 -15.40 -1.78
CA ARG A 236 14.53 -16.71 -1.83
C ARG A 236 15.08 -17.20 -0.49
N HIS A 237 15.18 -16.32 0.51
CA HIS A 237 15.54 -16.71 1.87
C HIS A 237 14.49 -17.59 2.56
N PHE A 238 13.24 -17.63 2.10
CA PHE A 238 12.21 -18.51 2.66
C PHE A 238 11.96 -19.72 1.76
N SER A 239 11.83 -20.90 2.36
CA SER A 239 11.70 -22.19 1.66
C SER A 239 10.51 -22.26 0.70
N HIS A 240 9.40 -21.61 1.05
CA HIS A 240 8.19 -21.57 0.24
C HIS A 240 8.31 -20.72 -1.04
N PHE A 241 9.42 -19.99 -1.23
CA PHE A 241 9.71 -19.21 -2.43
C PHE A 241 10.76 -19.83 -3.36
N SER A 242 11.23 -21.04 -3.06
CA SER A 242 12.33 -21.72 -3.78
C SER A 242 12.12 -21.93 -5.28
N GLN A 243 10.90 -21.74 -5.80
CA GLN A 243 10.54 -21.91 -7.22
C GLN A 243 10.00 -20.66 -7.91
N ILE A 244 9.99 -19.49 -7.26
CA ILE A 244 9.18 -18.39 -7.80
C ILE A 244 9.90 -17.56 -8.87
N MET A 245 9.18 -17.35 -9.98
CA MET A 245 9.60 -16.70 -11.22
C MET A 245 10.12 -15.26 -11.01
N PRO A 246 11.14 -14.84 -11.77
CA PRO A 246 11.43 -13.42 -11.95
C PRO A 246 10.26 -12.73 -12.67
N PRO A 247 10.05 -11.42 -12.44
CA PRO A 247 8.97 -10.66 -13.03
C PRO A 247 9.21 -10.49 -14.53
N PHE A 248 8.12 -10.31 -15.27
CA PHE A 248 8.10 -9.92 -16.66
C PHE A 248 8.94 -8.64 -16.88
N SER A 249 9.90 -8.69 -17.79
CA SER A 249 10.58 -7.48 -18.29
C SER A 249 9.60 -6.67 -19.15
N LEU A 250 9.58 -5.35 -18.97
CA LEU A 250 8.79 -4.45 -19.80
C LEU A 250 9.53 -4.27 -21.12
N ILE A 251 9.26 -5.18 -22.07
CA ILE A 251 9.80 -5.08 -23.43
C ILE A 251 8.85 -4.19 -24.22
N ILE A 252 9.32 -2.97 -24.52
CA ILE A 252 8.66 -2.02 -25.42
C ILE A 252 9.58 -1.80 -26.60
N GLU A 253 9.03 -1.87 -27.81
CA GLU A 253 9.80 -1.61 -29.01
C GLU A 253 10.29 -0.15 -29.05
N GLN A 254 11.53 0.04 -29.51
CA GLN A 254 12.17 1.37 -29.48
C GLN A 254 11.40 2.44 -30.27
N HIS A 255 10.59 2.05 -31.25
CA HIS A 255 9.85 3.01 -32.07
C HIS A 255 8.76 3.73 -31.25
N TYR A 256 8.00 3.02 -30.41
CA TYR A 256 7.00 3.63 -29.51
C TYR A 256 7.63 4.64 -28.55
N LEU A 257 8.85 4.38 -28.07
CA LEU A 257 9.59 5.30 -27.20
C LEU A 257 10.10 6.53 -27.94
N LYS A 258 10.54 6.38 -29.19
CA LYS A 258 10.95 7.49 -30.05
C LYS A 258 9.77 8.41 -30.36
N ASP A 259 8.58 7.87 -30.56
CA ASP A 259 7.36 8.65 -30.83
C ASP A 259 6.90 9.47 -29.61
N LEU A 260 7.10 8.94 -28.39
CA LEU A 260 6.90 9.70 -27.15
C LEU A 260 7.92 10.83 -26.98
N GLN A 261 9.18 10.58 -27.33
CA GLN A 261 10.28 11.55 -27.20
C GLN A 261 10.25 12.64 -28.26
N ASN A 262 9.64 12.39 -29.41
CA ASN A 262 9.47 13.34 -30.51
C ASN A 262 8.41 14.43 -30.20
N ASN A 263 8.61 15.14 -29.10
CA ASN A 263 7.88 16.35 -28.72
C ASN A 263 8.48 17.59 -29.39
N LYS A 264 8.72 17.57 -30.71
CA LYS A 264 9.11 18.79 -31.42
C LYS A 264 7.90 19.74 -31.41
N PRO A 265 7.98 20.95 -30.80
CA PRO A 265 6.96 21.96 -31.08
C PRO A 265 7.01 22.20 -32.60
N LYS A 266 5.87 22.07 -33.30
CA LYS A 266 5.78 22.62 -34.66
C LYS A 266 6.06 24.12 -34.52
N ILE A 267 7.22 24.59 -34.98
CA ILE A 267 7.71 25.98 -34.87
C ILE A 267 6.82 26.98 -35.63
N HIS A 268 5.70 26.57 -36.23
CA HIS A 268 4.85 27.44 -37.03
C HIS A 268 3.73 28.20 -36.30
N SER A 269 3.63 28.17 -34.97
CA SER A 269 2.58 28.91 -34.23
C SER A 269 3.06 30.02 -33.28
N LEU A 270 4.32 30.47 -33.42
CA LEU A 270 4.84 31.63 -32.66
C LEU A 270 4.41 33.01 -33.18
N LYS A 271 3.53 33.09 -34.20
CA LYS A 271 2.95 34.38 -34.67
C LYS A 271 1.51 34.64 -34.20
N HIS A 272 0.85 33.72 -33.50
CA HIS A 272 -0.54 33.91 -33.04
C HIS A 272 -0.72 34.02 -31.52
N LEU A 273 0.33 33.82 -30.72
CA LEU A 273 0.25 33.88 -29.25
C LEU A 273 0.46 35.27 -28.65
N SER A 274 0.83 36.28 -29.44
CA SER A 274 0.94 37.68 -28.98
C SER A 274 -0.37 38.48 -29.11
N LYS A 275 -1.52 37.82 -29.36
CA LYS A 275 -2.84 38.47 -29.43
C LYS A 275 -3.92 37.86 -28.53
N MET A 276 -3.61 36.87 -27.68
CA MET A 276 -4.58 36.30 -26.72
C MET A 276 -4.18 36.50 -25.25
N SER A 277 -3.32 37.48 -24.96
CA SER A 277 -2.92 37.83 -23.59
C SER A 277 -3.78 38.93 -22.94
N GLU A 278 -4.97 39.25 -23.48
CA GLU A 278 -5.84 40.31 -22.91
C GLU A 278 -7.26 39.87 -22.49
N GLU A 279 -7.65 38.60 -22.63
CA GLU A 279 -8.91 38.13 -22.04
C GLU A 279 -8.67 37.34 -20.74
N HIS A 280 -8.59 38.09 -19.65
CA HIS A 280 -8.75 37.57 -18.29
C HIS A 280 -10.16 36.98 -18.12
N VAL A 281 -10.31 35.66 -18.29
CA VAL A 281 -11.49 34.94 -17.78
C VAL A 281 -11.10 34.13 -16.55
N LYS A 282 -11.52 34.64 -15.39
CA LYS A 282 -11.48 33.94 -14.11
C LYS A 282 -12.38 32.70 -14.18
N PHE A 283 -11.80 31.51 -14.30
CA PHE A 283 -12.49 30.26 -13.96
C PHE A 283 -11.99 29.74 -12.61
N GLN A 284 -12.80 29.95 -11.57
CA GLN A 284 -12.76 29.12 -10.37
C GLN A 284 -13.57 27.85 -10.63
N PRO A 285 -13.06 26.65 -10.32
CA PRO A 285 -13.91 25.47 -10.28
C PRO A 285 -14.83 25.56 -9.05
N GLN A 286 -16.13 25.70 -9.28
CA GLN A 286 -17.17 25.55 -8.26
C GLN A 286 -17.41 24.06 -8.02
N THR A 287 -16.95 23.53 -6.88
CA THR A 287 -17.46 22.27 -6.33
C THR A 287 -18.56 22.56 -5.33
N SER A 288 -19.75 22.05 -5.59
CA SER A 288 -20.93 22.10 -4.72
C SER A 288 -20.75 21.20 -3.49
N LYS A 289 -20.10 21.74 -2.46
CA LYS A 289 -20.32 21.54 -1.01
C LYS A 289 -19.11 22.11 -0.27
N GLN A 290 -19.29 23.31 0.29
CA GLN A 290 -18.32 23.98 1.15
C GLN A 290 -17.99 23.10 2.36
N ARG A 291 -16.79 22.49 2.38
CA ARG A 291 -16.08 22.16 3.61
C ARG A 291 -15.08 23.27 3.89
N GLN A 292 -15.10 23.77 5.12
CA GLN A 292 -14.22 24.82 5.60
C GLN A 292 -12.76 24.50 5.23
N VAL A 293 -12.17 25.37 4.41
CA VAL A 293 -10.75 25.33 4.07
C VAL A 293 -10.00 25.81 5.31
N ILE A 294 -9.39 24.90 6.06
CA ILE A 294 -8.34 25.25 7.00
C ILE A 294 -7.15 25.72 6.16
N LYS A 295 -6.87 27.03 6.24
CA LYS A 295 -5.69 27.65 5.64
C LYS A 295 -4.45 27.10 6.37
N PHE A 296 -3.66 26.29 5.70
CA PHE A 296 -2.31 25.96 6.17
C PHE A 296 -1.37 27.09 5.79
N GLU A 297 -1.09 28.00 6.73
CA GLU A 297 0.03 28.93 6.63
C GLU A 297 1.29 28.23 7.14
N PHE A 298 2.19 27.89 6.22
CA PHE A 298 3.54 27.45 6.58
C PHE A 298 4.34 28.68 7.02
N VAL A 299 4.49 28.87 8.33
CA VAL A 299 5.50 29.78 8.88
C VAL A 299 6.86 29.14 8.67
N GLY A 300 7.48 29.41 7.52
CA GLY A 300 8.86 29.03 7.24
C GLY A 300 9.80 29.81 8.17
N LYS A 301 10.26 29.18 9.26
CA LYS A 301 11.48 29.61 9.94
C LYS A 301 12.64 29.35 8.98
N LYS A 302 13.24 30.42 8.44
CA LYS A 302 14.51 30.37 7.72
C LYS A 302 15.56 29.76 8.64
N GLN A 303 16.00 28.54 8.34
CA GLN A 303 17.29 28.05 8.83
C GLN A 303 18.39 28.68 7.98
N GLU A 304 19.40 29.22 8.66
CA GLU A 304 20.59 29.82 8.06
C GLU A 304 21.36 28.77 7.25
N LYS A 305 21.90 29.25 6.12
CA LYS A 305 22.70 28.45 5.18
C LYS A 305 24.07 28.18 5.80
N GLU A 306 24.34 26.95 6.21
CA GLU A 306 25.71 26.45 6.27
C GLU A 306 26.04 25.74 4.96
N SER A 307 26.94 26.34 4.18
CA SER A 307 27.48 25.79 2.94
C SER A 307 28.56 24.76 3.26
N PRO A 308 28.46 23.50 2.77
CA PRO A 308 29.57 22.57 2.87
C PRO A 308 30.59 22.88 1.76
N GLN A 309 31.74 23.43 2.13
CA GLN A 309 32.91 23.46 1.26
C GLN A 309 33.50 22.05 1.17
N PHE A 310 33.47 21.46 -0.02
CA PHE A 310 34.30 20.30 -0.35
C PHE A 310 35.63 20.79 -0.91
N SER A 311 36.74 20.41 -0.27
CA SER A 311 38.07 20.53 -0.82
C SER A 311 38.57 19.13 -1.19
N PHE A 312 39.04 18.96 -2.42
CA PHE A 312 39.79 17.79 -2.85
C PHE A 312 41.27 18.17 -2.84
N SER A 313 42.10 17.37 -2.17
CA SER A 313 43.55 17.45 -2.30
C SER A 313 43.99 16.40 -3.33
N ASN A 314 44.85 16.83 -4.25
CA ASN A 314 45.50 15.96 -5.24
C ASN A 314 46.37 14.88 -4.59
#